data_AF-A0A2D8R0T6-F1
#
_entry.id   AF-A0A2D8R0T6-F1
#
_cell.length_a   1.000
_cell.length_b   1.000
_cell.length_c   1.000
_cell.angle_alpha   90.00
_cell.angle_beta   90.00
_cell.angle_gamma   90.00
#
_symmetry.space_group_name_H-M   'P 1'
#
loop_
_entity.id
_entity.type
_entity.pdbx_description
1 polymer ?
#
loop_
_entity_poly.entity_id
_entity_poly.type
_entity_poly.pdbx_seq_one_letter_code
_entity_poly.pdbx_strand_id
1 'polypeptide(L)'
;LSPSDREFKEALGKARDGSVCVLIYHGVPDLHSHCSTSIALFTKDMQYLKDEGCTVIALRDLAKYVDFSKGPKDIYAPIMARLGVTASALKCDTSGDKPRFSWNIKTTRPQTQSAYQILVASNEEILATDKGDLWDSGKVVSDKSAGIAYAGKPLATGEKSYWKVRCWNNPDDAEIKRVSYWIAKELLAEMRKMRAGAFSDPASFKL
;
A
#
# COMPACT_ATOMS: atom_id res chain seq x y z
N LEU A 1 12.71 15.19 16.63
CA LEU A 1 13.29 14.73 15.35
C LEU A 1 13.11 15.86 14.34
N SER A 2 13.98 16.87 14.40
CA SER A 2 14.08 17.86 13.33
C SER A 2 14.85 17.18 12.20
N PRO A 3 14.44 17.32 10.93
CA PRO A 3 15.26 16.87 9.84
C PRO A 3 16.59 17.64 9.85
N SER A 4 17.65 16.98 9.45
CA SER A 4 18.83 17.68 8.93
C SER A 4 18.41 18.60 7.77
N ASP A 5 19.14 19.68 7.49
CA ASP A 5 18.89 20.55 6.32
C ASP A 5 18.70 19.75 5.02
N ARG A 6 19.35 18.58 4.92
CA ARG A 6 19.21 17.63 3.82
C ARG A 6 17.80 17.03 3.70
N GLU A 7 17.27 16.47 4.79
CA GLU A 7 15.94 15.83 4.77
C GLU A 7 14.83 16.84 4.49
N PHE A 8 14.97 18.08 5.00
CA PHE A 8 14.06 19.17 4.67
C PHE A 8 14.03 19.43 3.16
N LYS A 9 15.20 19.56 2.54
CA LYS A 9 15.33 19.79 1.09
C LYS A 9 14.85 18.59 0.27
N GLU A 10 15.15 17.37 0.69
CA GLU A 10 14.67 16.15 0.03
C GLU A 10 13.14 16.03 0.08
N ALA A 11 12.52 16.38 1.22
CA ALA A 11 11.06 16.40 1.34
C ALA A 11 10.43 17.49 0.46
N LEU A 12 11.05 18.69 0.42
CA LEU A 12 10.58 19.79 -0.42
C LEU A 12 10.69 19.47 -1.92
N GLY A 13 11.78 18.83 -2.33
CA GLY A 13 12.01 18.42 -3.72
C GLY A 13 10.95 17.46 -4.27
N LYS A 14 10.22 16.75 -3.39
CA LYS A 14 9.11 15.86 -3.77
C LYS A 14 7.79 16.60 -4.00
N ALA A 15 7.66 17.87 -3.61
CA ALA A 15 6.46 18.67 -3.82
C ALA A 15 6.43 19.29 -5.23
N ARG A 16 6.35 18.41 -6.23
CA ARG A 16 6.23 18.75 -7.67
C ARG A 16 5.02 18.02 -8.26
N ASP A 17 4.63 18.40 -9.48
CA ASP A 17 3.59 17.72 -10.27
C ASP A 17 2.25 17.55 -9.53
N GLY A 18 1.80 18.62 -8.85
CA GLY A 18 0.55 18.62 -8.08
C GLY A 18 0.67 18.03 -6.67
N SER A 19 1.86 17.58 -6.26
CA SER A 19 2.13 17.13 -4.88
C SER A 19 2.42 18.31 -3.96
N VAL A 20 2.00 18.20 -2.69
CA VAL A 20 2.26 19.20 -1.64
C VAL A 20 3.21 18.64 -0.57
N CYS A 21 4.04 19.50 0.00
CA CYS A 21 4.80 19.19 1.21
C CYS A 21 4.04 19.71 2.43
N VAL A 22 3.81 18.86 3.44
CA VAL A 22 3.20 19.26 4.71
C VAL A 22 4.31 19.35 5.76
N LEU A 23 4.61 20.56 6.19
CA LEU A 23 5.57 20.83 7.26
C LEU A 23 4.83 20.96 8.60
N ILE A 24 5.31 20.25 9.63
CA ILE A 24 4.72 20.28 10.96
C ILE A 24 5.75 20.86 11.93
N TYR A 25 5.46 22.05 12.46
CA TYR A 25 6.17 22.65 13.57
C TYR A 25 5.27 22.53 14.81
N HIS A 26 5.72 21.81 15.85
CA HIS A 26 4.90 21.60 17.06
C HIS A 26 4.68 22.92 17.81
N GLY A 27 5.71 23.76 17.93
CA GLY A 27 5.61 25.12 18.45
C GLY A 27 6.85 25.96 18.12
N VAL A 28 6.67 27.28 18.00
CA VAL A 28 7.73 28.25 17.67
C VAL A 28 7.68 29.44 18.63
N PRO A 29 8.25 29.33 19.85
CA PRO A 29 8.66 28.09 20.51
C PRO A 29 7.47 27.35 21.13
N ASP A 30 7.65 26.05 21.40
CA ASP A 30 6.72 25.25 22.20
C ASP A 30 7.01 25.41 23.71
N LEU A 31 6.00 25.15 24.54
CA LEU A 31 6.12 25.02 26.01
C LEU A 31 7.05 23.85 26.40
N HIS A 32 7.02 22.75 25.63
CA HIS A 32 7.83 21.57 25.89
C HIS A 32 9.09 21.59 25.02
N SER A 33 10.26 21.64 25.67
CA SER A 33 11.56 21.75 25.01
C SER A 33 11.83 20.66 23.96
N HIS A 34 11.37 19.43 24.19
CA HIS A 34 11.59 18.29 23.28
C HIS A 34 10.80 18.38 21.95
N CYS A 35 9.81 19.27 21.86
CA CYS A 35 9.02 19.54 20.65
C CYS A 35 9.20 20.98 20.15
N SER A 36 9.97 21.82 20.84
CA SER A 36 10.13 23.23 20.52
C SER A 36 11.02 23.44 19.29
N THR A 37 10.57 24.26 18.36
CA THR A 37 11.38 24.80 17.27
C THR A 37 11.83 26.21 17.64
N SER A 38 13.12 26.52 17.51
CA SER A 38 13.60 27.87 17.78
C SER A 38 13.06 28.85 16.74
N ILE A 39 12.79 30.09 17.16
CA ILE A 39 12.39 31.17 16.26
C ILE A 39 13.42 31.35 15.13
N ALA A 40 14.71 31.23 15.45
CA ALA A 40 15.79 31.33 14.47
C ALA A 40 15.72 30.23 13.39
N LEU A 41 15.47 28.96 13.78
CA LEU A 41 15.34 27.86 12.84
C LEU A 41 14.10 28.02 11.96
N PHE A 42 12.95 28.33 12.56
CA PHE A 42 11.72 28.59 11.80
C PHE A 42 11.90 29.73 10.80
N THR A 43 12.53 30.83 11.21
CA THR A 43 12.80 31.98 10.34
C THR A 43 13.72 31.60 9.17
N LYS A 44 14.76 30.81 9.43
CA LYS A 44 15.66 30.26 8.39
C LYS A 44 14.87 29.42 7.38
N ASP A 45 14.03 28.51 7.85
CA ASP A 45 13.24 27.63 6.99
C ASP A 45 12.25 28.43 6.11
N MET A 46 11.55 29.42 6.71
CA MET A 46 10.61 30.26 5.95
C MET A 46 11.32 31.11 4.89
N GLN A 47 12.51 31.63 5.20
CA GLN A 47 13.31 32.36 4.23
C GLN A 47 13.75 31.45 3.08
N TYR A 48 14.21 30.23 3.39
CA TYR A 48 14.60 29.27 2.37
C TYR A 48 13.42 28.90 1.44
N LEU A 49 12.23 28.65 2.00
CA LEU A 49 11.02 28.37 1.20
C LEU A 49 10.68 29.54 0.26
N LYS A 50 10.84 30.78 0.74
CA LYS A 50 10.65 31.98 -0.07
C LYS A 50 11.67 32.06 -1.21
N ASP A 51 12.94 31.79 -0.93
CA ASP A 51 14.02 31.84 -1.92
C ASP A 51 13.86 30.77 -3.01
N GLU A 52 13.32 29.61 -2.66
CA GLU A 52 12.95 28.53 -3.60
C GLU A 52 11.62 28.78 -4.34
N GLY A 53 11.00 29.96 -4.16
CA GLY A 53 9.75 30.33 -4.82
C GLY A 53 8.54 29.51 -4.37
N CYS A 54 8.57 28.92 -3.18
CA CYS A 54 7.46 28.13 -2.67
C CYS A 54 6.30 29.02 -2.22
N THR A 55 5.07 28.59 -2.50
CA THR A 55 3.87 29.16 -1.86
C THR A 55 3.62 28.43 -0.55
N VAL A 56 3.77 29.14 0.58
CA VAL A 56 3.54 28.58 1.91
C VAL A 56 2.16 29.00 2.40
N ILE A 57 1.32 28.02 2.73
CA ILE A 57 -0.04 28.24 3.24
C ILE A 57 -0.09 27.78 4.69
N ALA A 58 -0.38 28.69 5.61
CA ALA A 58 -0.62 28.32 7.00
C ALA A 58 -1.93 27.52 7.10
N LEU A 59 -1.98 26.50 7.97
CA LEU A 59 -3.15 25.63 8.08
C LEU A 59 -4.45 26.39 8.39
N ARG A 60 -4.37 27.46 9.20
CA ARG A 60 -5.51 28.37 9.50
C ARG A 60 -6.06 29.09 8.27
N ASP A 61 -5.22 29.27 7.25
CA ASP A 61 -5.54 29.97 6.01
C ASP A 61 -5.94 28.99 4.90
N LEU A 62 -5.89 27.68 5.15
CA LEU A 62 -6.14 26.64 4.15
C LEU A 62 -7.53 26.77 3.49
N ALA A 63 -8.53 27.24 4.23
CA ALA A 63 -9.89 27.47 3.73
C ALA A 63 -9.97 28.48 2.58
N LYS A 64 -8.95 29.33 2.40
CA LYS A 64 -8.88 30.29 1.28
C LYS A 64 -8.48 29.61 -0.03
N TYR A 65 -7.90 28.41 0.05
CA TYR A 65 -7.28 27.71 -1.09
C TYR A 65 -7.93 26.36 -1.38
N VAL A 66 -8.68 25.80 -0.43
CA VAL A 66 -9.31 24.49 -0.55
C VAL A 66 -10.82 24.60 -0.38
N ASP A 67 -11.55 24.11 -1.37
CA ASP A 67 -13.00 23.92 -1.29
C ASP A 67 -13.31 22.65 -0.48
N PHE A 68 -13.59 22.81 0.81
CA PHE A 68 -13.90 21.70 1.70
C PHE A 68 -15.19 20.95 1.35
N SER A 69 -16.05 21.51 0.49
CA SER A 69 -17.22 20.78 -0.01
C SER A 69 -16.86 19.69 -1.03
N LYS A 70 -15.64 19.75 -1.61
CA LYS A 70 -15.10 18.80 -2.59
C LYS A 70 -14.20 17.72 -1.97
N GLY A 71 -14.19 17.59 -0.64
CA GLY A 71 -13.45 16.55 0.06
C GLY A 71 -14.01 15.14 -0.19
N PRO A 72 -13.24 14.08 0.13
CA PRO A 72 -13.76 12.72 0.09
C PRO A 72 -14.96 12.59 1.03
N LYS A 73 -16.04 11.96 0.54
CA LYS A 73 -17.26 11.71 1.35
C LYS A 73 -16.95 10.94 2.64
N ASP A 74 -15.97 10.05 2.57
CA ASP A 74 -15.42 9.32 3.70
C ASP A 74 -13.93 9.66 3.85
N ILE A 75 -13.60 10.38 4.92
CA ILE A 75 -12.23 10.78 5.26
C ILE A 75 -11.32 9.58 5.58
N TYR A 76 -11.89 8.43 5.95
CA TYR A 76 -11.13 7.22 6.23
C TYR A 76 -10.90 6.35 5.00
N ALA A 77 -11.67 6.52 3.92
CA ALA A 77 -11.56 5.70 2.71
C ALA A 77 -10.12 5.57 2.17
N PRO A 78 -9.30 6.65 2.10
CA PRO A 78 -7.90 6.53 1.66
C PRO A 78 -7.03 5.68 2.59
N ILE A 79 -7.35 5.67 3.89
CA ILE A 79 -6.64 4.84 4.88
C ILE A 79 -7.10 3.39 4.76
N MET A 80 -8.40 3.16 4.59
CA MET A 80 -8.98 1.83 4.42
C MET A 80 -8.49 1.16 3.14
N ALA A 81 -8.32 1.92 2.05
CA ALA A 81 -7.77 1.44 0.79
C ALA A 81 -6.30 0.97 0.89
N ARG A 82 -5.59 1.40 1.94
CA ARG A 82 -4.21 0.99 2.24
C ARG A 82 -4.12 -0.21 3.19
N LEU A 83 -5.26 -0.72 3.68
CA LEU A 83 -5.30 -1.90 4.53
C LEU A 83 -5.32 -3.17 3.68
N GLY A 84 -4.52 -4.16 4.08
CA GLY A 84 -4.47 -5.46 3.44
C GLY A 84 -3.19 -5.67 2.65
N VAL A 85 -3.22 -6.72 1.83
CA VAL A 85 -2.10 -7.13 0.98
C VAL A 85 -2.63 -7.47 -0.41
N THR A 86 -1.82 -7.21 -1.43
CA THR A 86 -2.07 -7.68 -2.79
C THR A 86 -0.84 -8.42 -3.31
N ALA A 87 -1.03 -9.26 -4.33
CA ALA A 87 0.07 -9.92 -5.00
C ALA A 87 0.60 -9.06 -6.17
N SER A 88 1.91 -9.12 -6.39
CA SER A 88 2.58 -8.47 -7.53
C SER A 88 3.76 -9.33 -8.00
N ALA A 89 4.38 -8.96 -9.13
CA ALA A 89 5.53 -9.68 -9.69
C ALA A 89 5.27 -11.19 -9.84
N LEU A 90 4.11 -11.55 -10.40
CA LEU A 90 3.71 -12.93 -10.66
C LEU A 90 4.73 -13.63 -11.56
N LYS A 91 5.11 -14.85 -11.16
CA LYS A 91 6.03 -15.72 -11.91
C LYS A 91 5.47 -17.14 -11.92
N CYS A 92 5.61 -17.81 -13.05
CA CYS A 92 5.32 -19.22 -13.21
C CYS A 92 6.54 -19.91 -13.81
N ASP A 93 7.12 -20.84 -13.06
CA ASP A 93 8.19 -21.72 -13.53
C ASP A 93 7.58 -23.00 -14.11
N THR A 94 7.90 -23.29 -15.38
CA THR A 94 7.40 -24.45 -16.12
C THR A 94 8.50 -25.47 -16.44
N SER A 95 9.70 -25.30 -15.89
CA SER A 95 10.86 -26.17 -16.18
C SER A 95 10.81 -27.56 -15.51
N GLY A 96 9.96 -27.75 -14.50
CA GLY A 96 9.77 -29.02 -13.81
C GLY A 96 8.51 -29.77 -14.21
N ASP A 97 8.25 -30.90 -13.55
CA ASP A 97 7.13 -31.81 -13.86
C ASP A 97 5.74 -31.16 -13.78
N LYS A 98 5.62 -30.07 -13.00
CA LYS A 98 4.40 -29.28 -12.86
C LYS A 98 4.75 -27.79 -12.78
N PRO A 99 3.93 -26.89 -13.35
CA PRO A 99 4.09 -25.47 -13.17
C PRO A 99 4.11 -25.06 -11.70
N ARG A 100 4.95 -24.09 -11.35
CA ARG A 100 5.08 -23.55 -9.99
C ARG A 100 4.89 -22.05 -9.97
N PHE A 101 3.94 -21.59 -9.17
CA PHE A 101 3.56 -20.19 -9.05
C PHE A 101 4.29 -19.51 -7.90
N SER A 102 4.75 -18.30 -8.14
CA SER A 102 5.37 -17.42 -7.15
C SER A 102 4.91 -15.97 -7.33
N TRP A 103 4.81 -15.23 -6.24
CA TRP A 103 4.44 -13.81 -6.23
C TRP A 103 5.08 -13.09 -5.05
N ASN A 104 5.17 -11.77 -5.17
CA ASN A 104 5.58 -10.87 -4.09
C ASN A 104 4.35 -10.29 -3.41
N ILE A 105 4.42 -10.15 -2.09
CA ILE A 105 3.41 -9.45 -1.30
C ILE A 105 3.65 -7.94 -1.38
N LYS A 106 2.66 -7.20 -1.86
CA LYS A 106 2.65 -5.74 -1.90
C LYS A 106 1.74 -5.22 -0.81
N THR A 107 2.27 -4.32 0.01
CA THR A 107 1.53 -3.64 1.07
C THR A 107 2.18 -2.30 1.40
N THR A 108 1.40 -1.37 1.92
CA THR A 108 1.88 -0.06 2.42
C THR A 108 2.08 -0.06 3.95
N ARG A 109 1.87 -1.21 4.60
CA ARG A 109 1.98 -1.45 6.04
C ARG A 109 2.80 -2.71 6.28
N PRO A 110 3.35 -2.95 7.48
CA PRO A 110 4.13 -4.15 7.79
C PRO A 110 3.24 -5.41 7.95
N GLN A 111 2.33 -5.66 7.01
CA GLN A 111 1.42 -6.81 7.02
C GLN A 111 2.01 -7.98 6.20
N THR A 112 1.71 -9.21 6.61
CA THR A 112 2.12 -10.42 5.89
C THR A 112 0.91 -11.12 5.25
N GLN A 113 1.15 -12.21 4.50
CA GLN A 113 0.09 -13.07 3.98
C GLN A 113 -0.30 -14.13 5.03
N SER A 114 -1.61 -14.40 5.17
CA SER A 114 -2.14 -15.51 5.97
C SER A 114 -2.77 -16.63 5.13
N ALA A 115 -3.21 -16.30 3.92
CA ALA A 115 -3.77 -17.25 2.97
C ALA A 115 -3.65 -16.74 1.53
N TYR A 116 -3.83 -17.63 0.56
CA TYR A 116 -3.91 -17.28 -0.86
C TYR A 116 -5.02 -18.06 -1.58
N GLN A 117 -5.39 -17.59 -2.77
CA GLN A 117 -6.19 -18.34 -3.73
C GLN A 117 -5.67 -18.06 -5.14
N ILE A 118 -5.33 -19.11 -5.87
CA ILE A 118 -4.87 -19.08 -7.24
C ILE A 118 -6.03 -19.51 -8.14
N LEU A 119 -6.25 -18.74 -9.20
CA LEU A 119 -7.13 -19.11 -10.31
C LEU A 119 -6.28 -19.30 -11.55
N VAL A 120 -6.51 -20.39 -12.28
CA VAL A 120 -5.92 -20.66 -13.60
C VAL A 120 -7.03 -20.95 -14.59
N ALA A 121 -7.00 -20.26 -15.72
CA ALA A 121 -7.98 -20.39 -16.78
C ALA A 121 -7.34 -20.61 -18.16
N SER A 122 -8.13 -21.20 -19.05
CA SER A 122 -7.74 -21.46 -20.44
C SER A 122 -7.71 -20.20 -21.31
N ASN A 123 -8.40 -19.13 -20.91
CA ASN A 123 -8.37 -17.82 -21.59
C ASN A 123 -8.58 -16.65 -20.60
N GLU A 124 -8.36 -15.43 -21.06
CA GLU A 124 -8.47 -14.22 -20.24
C GLU A 124 -9.93 -13.90 -19.89
N GLU A 125 -10.89 -14.20 -20.77
CA GLU A 125 -12.31 -13.89 -20.58
C GLU A 125 -12.89 -14.66 -19.39
N ILE A 126 -12.58 -15.95 -19.26
CA ILE A 126 -12.96 -16.75 -18.10
C ILE A 126 -12.31 -16.19 -16.84
N LEU A 127 -11.00 -15.92 -16.90
CA LEU A 127 -10.27 -15.40 -15.75
C LEU A 127 -10.78 -14.04 -15.28
N ALA A 128 -11.22 -13.18 -16.20
CA ALA A 128 -11.81 -11.88 -15.91
C ALA A 128 -13.11 -11.99 -15.11
N THR A 129 -13.80 -13.14 -15.15
CA THR A 129 -15.00 -13.42 -14.34
C THR A 129 -14.68 -13.99 -12.94
N ASP A 130 -13.42 -13.91 -12.50
CA ASP A 130 -12.93 -14.52 -11.25
C ASP A 130 -13.16 -16.04 -11.19
N LYS A 131 -13.02 -16.72 -12.34
CA LYS A 131 -13.12 -18.18 -12.45
C LYS A 131 -11.83 -18.78 -12.99
N GLY A 132 -11.53 -19.99 -12.54
CA GLY A 132 -10.43 -20.81 -13.06
C GLY A 132 -10.96 -22.16 -13.54
N ASP A 133 -11.27 -22.28 -14.83
CA ASP A 133 -11.80 -23.52 -15.42
C ASP A 133 -10.76 -24.66 -15.44
N LEU A 134 -9.47 -24.30 -15.41
CA LEU A 134 -8.36 -25.24 -15.28
C LEU A 134 -8.03 -25.54 -13.81
N TRP A 135 -7.99 -24.51 -12.97
CA TRP A 135 -7.73 -24.65 -11.54
C TRP A 135 -8.30 -23.51 -10.72
N ASP A 136 -8.96 -23.84 -9.61
CA ASP A 136 -9.19 -22.93 -8.49
C ASP A 136 -8.66 -23.62 -7.24
N SER A 137 -7.66 -23.04 -6.58
CA SER A 137 -7.09 -23.62 -5.36
C SER A 137 -8.05 -23.53 -4.16
N GLY A 138 -9.13 -22.75 -4.27
CA GLY A 138 -9.86 -22.24 -3.13
C GLY A 138 -8.96 -21.40 -2.22
N LYS A 139 -9.47 -21.04 -1.04
CA LYS A 139 -8.65 -20.37 -0.02
C LYS A 139 -7.74 -21.40 0.67
N VAL A 140 -6.43 -21.26 0.46
CA VAL A 140 -5.40 -22.07 1.11
C VAL A 140 -4.77 -21.26 2.25
N VAL A 141 -4.90 -21.74 3.49
CA VAL A 141 -4.28 -21.11 4.67
C VAL A 141 -2.78 -21.41 4.66
N SER A 142 -1.99 -20.43 4.23
CA SER A 142 -0.53 -20.51 4.17
C SER A 142 0.06 -19.12 3.91
N ASP A 143 1.21 -18.85 4.53
CA ASP A 143 2.06 -17.69 4.29
C ASP A 143 3.00 -17.86 3.09
N LYS A 144 3.07 -19.06 2.50
CA LYS A 144 3.92 -19.32 1.33
C LYS A 144 3.42 -18.53 0.12
N SER A 145 4.37 -17.92 -0.59
CA SER A 145 4.12 -17.18 -1.83
C SER A 145 5.06 -17.59 -2.97
N ALA A 146 5.80 -18.69 -2.80
CA ALA A 146 6.78 -19.16 -3.79
C ALA A 146 6.71 -20.67 -3.99
N GLY A 147 6.92 -21.09 -5.24
CA GLY A 147 7.03 -22.51 -5.61
C GLY A 147 5.74 -23.32 -5.48
N ILE A 148 4.57 -22.67 -5.46
CA ILE A 148 3.27 -23.33 -5.27
C ILE A 148 2.95 -24.16 -6.51
N ALA A 149 2.96 -25.49 -6.35
CA ALA A 149 2.75 -26.41 -7.46
C ALA A 149 1.29 -26.36 -7.94
N TYR A 150 1.12 -26.36 -9.26
CA TYR A 150 -0.18 -26.51 -9.91
C TYR A 150 -0.85 -27.83 -9.50
N ALA A 151 -2.12 -27.74 -9.10
CA ALA A 151 -2.91 -28.89 -8.62
C ALA A 151 -4.28 -29.01 -9.30
N GLY A 152 -4.43 -28.43 -10.50
CA GLY A 152 -5.66 -28.47 -11.28
C GLY A 152 -5.71 -29.60 -12.31
N LYS A 153 -6.56 -29.41 -13.32
CA LYS A 153 -6.76 -30.34 -14.43
C LYS A 153 -5.47 -30.47 -15.28
N PRO A 154 -5.28 -31.59 -16.00
CA PRO A 154 -4.18 -31.69 -16.97
C PRO A 154 -4.15 -30.49 -17.92
N LEU A 155 -2.96 -29.91 -18.10
CA LEU A 155 -2.73 -28.77 -18.96
C LEU A 155 -2.30 -29.24 -20.34
N ALA A 156 -2.78 -28.57 -21.39
CA ALA A 156 -2.35 -28.83 -22.75
C ALA A 156 -0.95 -28.25 -23.00
N THR A 157 -0.04 -29.06 -23.53
CA THR A 157 1.29 -28.60 -23.93
C THR A 157 1.19 -27.62 -25.10
N GLY A 158 1.97 -26.53 -25.05
CA GLY A 158 1.97 -25.56 -26.14
C GLY A 158 0.83 -24.54 -26.11
N GLU A 159 -0.16 -24.68 -25.23
CA GLU A 159 -1.24 -23.71 -25.07
C GLU A 159 -0.92 -22.69 -23.98
N LYS A 160 -1.34 -21.44 -24.20
CA LYS A 160 -1.18 -20.39 -23.19
C LYS A 160 -2.29 -20.55 -22.15
N SER A 161 -1.90 -20.58 -20.89
CA SER A 161 -2.82 -20.52 -19.74
C SER A 161 -2.65 -19.20 -19.01
N TYR A 162 -3.72 -18.75 -18.37
CA TYR A 162 -3.77 -17.48 -17.66
C TYR A 162 -4.01 -17.72 -16.20
N TRP A 163 -3.41 -16.93 -15.33
CA TRP A 163 -3.59 -17.07 -13.90
C TRP A 163 -3.54 -15.75 -13.17
N LYS A 164 -4.19 -15.71 -12.01
CA LYS A 164 -4.09 -14.62 -11.05
C LYS A 164 -4.20 -15.17 -9.64
N VAL A 165 -3.78 -14.38 -8.67
CA VAL A 165 -3.78 -14.77 -7.27
C VAL A 165 -4.31 -13.63 -6.41
N ARG A 166 -5.10 -13.97 -5.39
CA ARG A 166 -5.44 -13.05 -4.29
C ARG A 166 -4.89 -13.58 -2.99
N CYS A 167 -4.66 -12.66 -2.06
CA CYS A 167 -4.03 -12.94 -0.79
C CYS A 167 -4.90 -12.41 0.35
N TRP A 168 -4.87 -13.06 1.51
CA TRP A 168 -5.39 -12.51 2.75
C TRP A 168 -4.25 -11.96 3.58
N ASN A 169 -4.45 -10.80 4.19
CA ASN A 169 -3.45 -10.24 5.08
C ASN A 169 -3.45 -10.98 6.43
N ASN A 170 -2.34 -10.89 7.13
CA ASN A 170 -2.24 -11.05 8.56
C ASN A 170 -2.06 -9.65 9.18
N PRO A 171 -2.96 -9.19 10.06
CA PRO A 171 -2.76 -7.98 10.83
C PRO A 171 -1.47 -8.01 11.64
N ASP A 172 -0.81 -6.85 11.78
CA ASP A 172 0.40 -6.70 12.59
C ASP A 172 0.08 -6.05 13.93
N ASP A 173 0.10 -6.84 15.00
CA ASP A 173 -0.21 -6.36 16.35
C ASP A 173 0.79 -5.32 16.85
N ALA A 174 2.06 -5.40 16.41
CA ALA A 174 3.09 -4.44 16.77
C ALA A 174 2.78 -3.04 16.20
N GLU A 175 2.40 -2.96 14.92
CA GLU A 175 1.91 -1.74 14.29
C GLU A 175 0.68 -1.20 15.02
N ILE A 176 -0.31 -2.04 15.26
CA ILE A 176 -1.57 -1.65 15.91
C ILE A 176 -1.29 -1.06 17.30
N LYS A 177 -0.44 -1.73 18.09
CA LYS A 177 -0.05 -1.23 19.43
C LYS A 177 0.64 0.13 19.34
N ARG A 178 1.57 0.29 18.39
CA ARG A 178 2.33 1.53 18.19
C ARG A 178 1.44 2.73 17.85
N VAL A 179 0.37 2.54 17.10
CA VAL A 179 -0.54 3.64 16.68
C VAL A 179 -1.77 3.80 17.59
N SER A 180 -2.01 2.87 18.51
CA SER A 180 -3.25 2.78 19.29
C SER A 180 -3.62 4.03 20.10
N TYR A 181 -2.63 4.80 20.56
CA TYR A 181 -2.87 6.02 21.35
C TYR A 181 -3.27 7.24 20.50
N TRP A 182 -3.09 7.19 19.19
CA TRP A 182 -3.12 8.38 18.32
C TRP A 182 -4.16 8.31 17.20
N ILE A 183 -4.98 7.25 17.17
CA ILE A 183 -5.87 6.98 16.06
C ILE A 183 -7.26 6.57 16.54
N ALA A 184 -8.27 6.83 15.71
CA ALA A 184 -9.67 6.55 16.03
C ALA A 184 -9.90 5.06 16.31
N LYS A 185 -10.79 4.74 17.26
CA LYS A 185 -11.08 3.36 17.70
C LYS A 185 -11.62 2.50 16.56
N GLU A 186 -12.41 3.10 15.68
CA GLU A 186 -13.02 2.49 14.50
C GLU A 186 -11.92 2.01 13.53
N LEU A 187 -10.89 2.83 13.34
CA LEU A 187 -9.75 2.48 12.49
C LEU A 187 -8.88 1.39 13.13
N LEU A 188 -8.73 1.38 14.46
CA LEU A 188 -8.08 0.27 15.17
C LEU A 188 -8.85 -1.04 15.03
N ALA A 189 -10.18 -1.00 15.04
CA ALA A 189 -11.00 -2.17 14.80
C ALA A 189 -10.81 -2.69 13.36
N GLU A 190 -10.72 -1.79 12.39
CA GLU A 190 -10.45 -2.15 10.99
C GLU A 190 -9.06 -2.76 10.79
N MET A 191 -8.01 -2.19 11.39
CA MET A 191 -6.64 -2.71 11.27
C MET A 191 -6.50 -4.16 11.76
N ARG A 192 -7.33 -4.58 12.72
CA ARG A 192 -7.34 -5.95 13.27
C ARG A 192 -8.04 -6.99 12.39
N LYS A 193 -8.72 -6.58 11.32
CA LYS A 193 -9.45 -7.51 10.46
C LYS A 193 -8.52 -8.16 9.44
N MET A 194 -8.57 -9.50 9.40
CA MET A 194 -8.14 -10.26 8.23
C MET A 194 -9.13 -9.99 7.08
N ARG A 195 -8.61 -9.63 5.91
CA ARG A 195 -9.37 -9.28 4.71
C ARG A 195 -8.72 -9.89 3.47
N ALA A 196 -9.55 -10.25 2.50
CA ALA A 196 -9.07 -10.62 1.18
C ALA A 196 -8.65 -9.35 0.44
N GLY A 197 -7.45 -9.36 -0.13
CA GLY A 197 -7.07 -8.42 -1.18
C GLY A 197 -7.81 -8.72 -2.48
N ALA A 198 -7.79 -7.75 -3.39
CA ALA A 198 -8.18 -7.99 -4.77
C ALA A 198 -7.27 -9.06 -5.41
N PHE A 199 -7.78 -9.73 -6.45
CA PHE A 199 -6.91 -10.50 -7.33
C PHE A 199 -5.88 -9.58 -7.98
N SER A 200 -4.68 -10.11 -8.20
CA SER A 200 -3.66 -9.45 -9.01
C SER A 200 -4.14 -9.22 -10.45
N ASP A 201 -3.43 -8.36 -11.15
CA ASP A 201 -3.45 -8.37 -12.61
C ASP A 201 -3.12 -9.79 -13.11
N PRO A 202 -3.76 -10.25 -14.20
CA PRO A 202 -3.52 -11.58 -14.73
C PRO A 202 -2.10 -11.70 -15.31
N ALA A 203 -1.51 -12.87 -15.16
CA ALA A 203 -0.29 -13.27 -15.84
C ALA A 203 -0.57 -14.51 -16.69
N SER A 204 0.29 -14.78 -17.66
CA SER A 204 0.16 -15.98 -18.51
C SER A 204 1.42 -16.84 -18.44
N PHE A 205 1.27 -18.14 -18.70
CA PHE A 205 2.36 -19.10 -18.83
C PHE A 205 2.02 -20.12 -19.91
N LYS A 206 3.02 -20.91 -20.32
CA LYS A 206 2.89 -21.95 -21.34
C LYS A 206 3.80 -23.12 -20.96
N LEU A 207 3.27 -24.33 -21.07
CA LEU A 207 4.03 -25.57 -20.91
C LEU A 207 4.95 -25.81 -22.10
#